data_AF-A0A547L5W7-F1
#
_entry.id   AF-A0A547L5W7-F1
#
_cell.length_a   1.000
_cell.length_b   1.000
_cell.length_c   1.000
_cell.angle_alpha   90.00
_cell.angle_beta   90.00
_cell.angle_gamma   90.00
#
_symmetry.space_group_name_H-M   'P 1'
#
loop_
_entity.id
_entity.type
_entity.pdbx_description
1 polymer ?
#
loop_
_entity_poly.entity_id
_entity_poly.type
_entity_poly.pdbx_seq_one_letter_code
_entity_poly.pdbx_strand_id
1 'polypeptide(L)' 'MSVQDTNSRSKGIELFEVKPIAVGGDPVSLENKIWLTRQEHFEAVRFWNRTIEIQRKAALEKAARADR' A
#
# COMPACT_ATOMS: atom_id res chain seq x y z
N MET A 1 24.10 1.36 -33.57
CA MET A 1 22.99 0.62 -32.94
C MET A 1 22.57 1.41 -31.71
N SER A 2 21.37 1.99 -31.71
CA SER A 2 20.86 2.76 -30.57
C SER A 2 20.34 1.77 -29.53
N VAL A 3 20.93 1.76 -28.35
CA VAL A 3 20.43 0.99 -27.21
C VAL A 3 19.09 1.64 -26.84
N GLN A 4 18.00 0.96 -27.17
CA GLN A 4 16.67 1.37 -26.77
C GLN A 4 16.65 1.36 -25.24
N ASP A 5 16.54 2.56 -24.66
CA ASP A 5 16.35 2.77 -23.24
C ASP A 5 15.06 2.03 -22.82
N THR A 6 15.22 0.82 -22.25
CA THR A 6 14.12 -0.03 -21.81
C THR A 6 13.41 0.52 -20.55
N ASN A 7 13.73 1.76 -20.15
CA ASN A 7 13.14 2.42 -19.00
C ASN A 7 11.89 3.23 -19.39
N SER A 8 11.04 2.65 -20.24
CA SER A 8 9.66 3.11 -20.44
C SER A 8 8.80 2.70 -19.22
N ARG A 9 9.24 3.08 -18.00
CA ARG A 9 8.31 3.21 -16.89
C ARG A 9 7.37 4.34 -17.32
N SER A 10 6.08 4.07 -17.41
CA SER A 10 5.02 5.08 -17.56
C SER A 10 5.39 6.27 -16.68
N LYS A 11 5.87 7.37 -17.29
CA LYS A 11 6.46 8.48 -16.54
C LYS A 11 5.37 9.13 -15.69
N GLY A 12 5.28 8.71 -14.44
CA GLY A 12 4.57 9.40 -13.39
C GLY A 12 3.32 8.73 -12.83
N ILE A 13 2.79 7.64 -13.40
CA ILE A 13 1.56 6.98 -12.90
C ILE A 13 1.79 5.47 -12.69
N GLU A 14 1.37 4.98 -11.51
CA GLU A 14 1.57 3.62 -11.01
C GLU A 14 0.22 3.01 -10.59
N LEU A 15 0.02 1.73 -10.88
CA LEU A 15 -1.14 0.99 -10.40
C LEU A 15 -0.95 0.67 -8.91
N PHE A 16 -1.94 1.00 -8.10
CA PHE A 16 -1.90 0.85 -6.65
C PHE A 16 -3.14 0.10 -6.15
N GLU A 17 -2.95 -0.73 -5.11
CA GLU A 17 -4.04 -1.40 -4.40
C GLU A 17 -4.60 -0.48 -3.31
N VAL A 18 -5.84 0.00 -3.46
CA VAL A 18 -6.46 1.00 -2.57
C VAL A 18 -6.37 0.56 -1.10
N LYS A 19 -6.71 -0.70 -0.84
CA LYS A 19 -6.62 -1.36 0.46
C LYS A 19 -5.59 -2.49 0.39
N PRO A 20 -4.54 -2.49 1.23
CA PRO A 20 -3.53 -3.55 1.20
C PRO A 20 -4.02 -4.84 1.85
N ILE A 21 -3.45 -5.97 1.45
CA ILE A 21 -3.74 -7.31 1.99
C ILE A 21 -3.61 -7.35 3.51
N ALA A 22 -2.62 -6.64 4.07
CA ALA A 22 -2.36 -6.58 5.51
C ALA A 22 -3.56 -6.10 6.36
N VAL A 23 -4.53 -5.41 5.75
CA VAL A 23 -5.77 -4.96 6.41
C VAL A 23 -7.03 -5.59 5.77
N GLY A 24 -6.87 -6.65 5.00
CA GLY A 24 -7.95 -7.37 4.33
C GLY A 24 -8.43 -6.73 3.03
N GLY A 25 -7.51 -6.18 2.23
CA GLY A 25 -7.77 -5.84 0.83
C GLY A 25 -7.66 -7.06 -0.07
N ASP A 26 -8.44 -7.07 -1.16
CA ASP A 26 -8.39 -8.11 -2.19
C ASP A 26 -7.48 -7.66 -3.35
N PRO A 27 -6.35 -8.34 -3.60
CA PRO A 27 -5.43 -7.95 -4.67
C PRO A 27 -5.98 -8.26 -6.07
N VAL A 28 -6.96 -9.16 -6.22
CA VAL A 28 -7.53 -9.49 -7.53
C VAL A 28 -8.72 -8.61 -7.91
N SER A 29 -9.46 -8.08 -6.94
CA SER A 29 -10.57 -7.14 -7.18
C SER A 29 -10.13 -5.94 -8.03
N LEU A 30 -10.87 -5.66 -9.10
CA LEU A 30 -10.66 -4.47 -9.93
C LEU A 30 -11.06 -3.18 -9.20
N GLU A 31 -12.03 -3.27 -8.28
CA GLU A 31 -12.47 -2.13 -7.47
C GLU A 31 -11.40 -1.71 -6.44
N ASN A 32 -10.51 -2.62 -6.08
CA ASN A 32 -9.38 -2.33 -5.20
C ASN A 32 -8.16 -1.77 -5.95
N LYS A 33 -8.30 -1.37 -7.23
CA LYS A 33 -7.19 -0.86 -8.05
C LYS A 33 -7.43 0.59 -8.44
N ILE A 34 -6.39 1.39 -8.31
CA ILE A 34 -6.40 2.80 -8.71
C ILE A 34 -5.07 3.19 -9.36
N TRP A 35 -5.13 4.08 -10.35
CA TRP A 35 -3.94 4.69 -10.93
C TRP A 35 -3.56 5.93 -10.11
N LEU A 36 -2.35 5.97 -9.58
CA LEU A 36 -1.83 7.07 -8.78
C LEU A 36 -0.62 7.69 -9.44
N THR A 37 -0.47 9.00 -9.30
CA THR A 37 0.82 9.63 -9.52
C THR A 37 1.84 9.12 -8.52
N ARG A 38 3.14 9.27 -8.82
CA ARG A 38 4.20 8.88 -7.87
C ARG A 38 4.11 9.59 -6.52
N GLN A 39 3.68 10.86 -6.51
CA GLN A 39 3.49 11.60 -5.25
C GLN A 39 2.33 10.99 -4.44
N GLU A 40 1.18 10.76 -5.09
CA GLU A 40 0.02 10.13 -4.46
C GLU A 40 0.35 8.71 -3.96
N HIS A 41 1.14 7.94 -4.71
CA HIS A 41 1.63 6.64 -4.25
C HIS A 41 2.40 6.79 -2.94
N PHE A 42 3.36 7.72 -2.85
CA PHE A 42 4.13 7.92 -1.62
C PHE A 42 3.24 8.32 -0.44
N GLU A 43 2.24 9.16 -0.67
CA GLU A 43 1.28 9.58 0.35
C GLU A 43 0.42 8.40 0.82
N ALA A 44 -0.09 7.59 -0.10
CA ALA A 44 -0.88 6.39 0.20
C ALA A 44 -0.07 5.35 0.98
N VAL A 45 1.18 5.09 0.59
CA VAL A 45 2.08 4.17 1.31
C VAL A 45 2.37 4.67 2.72
N ARG A 46 2.66 5.97 2.90
CA ARG A 46 2.89 6.56 4.23
C ARG A 46 1.66 6.43 5.12
N PHE A 47 0.47 6.70 4.58
CA PHE A 47 -0.80 6.54 5.29
C PHE A 47 -0.99 5.09 5.77
N TRP A 48 -0.83 4.12 4.89
CA TRP A 48 -1.04 2.72 5.23
C TRP A 48 0.00 2.20 6.22
N ASN A 49 1.27 2.56 6.06
CA ASN A 49 2.31 2.18 7.02
C ASN A 49 2.00 2.66 8.43
N ARG A 50 1.60 3.94 8.57
CA ARG A 50 1.18 4.50 9.87
C ARG A 50 -0.05 3.78 10.43
N THR A 51 -1.05 3.54 9.60
CA THR A 51 -2.30 2.88 10.01
C THR A 51 -2.07 1.46 10.50
N ILE A 52 -1.27 0.68 9.76
CA ILE A 52 -0.90 -0.70 10.12
C ILE A 52 -0.09 -0.72 11.43
N GLU A 53 0.83 0.22 11.62
CA GLU A 53 1.59 0.32 12.87
C GLU A 53 0.67 0.56 14.08
N ILE A 54 -0.27 1.50 13.97
CA ILE A 54 -1.25 1.81 15.04
C ILE A 54 -2.09 0.57 15.36
N GLN A 55 -2.61 -0.12 14.33
CA GLN A 55 -3.43 -1.32 14.52
C GLN A 55 -2.63 -2.45 15.20
N ARG A 56 -1.37 -2.64 14.82
CA ARG A 56 -0.49 -3.64 15.46
C ARG A 56 -0.27 -3.34 16.94
N LYS A 57 0.02 -2.09 17.29
CA LYS A 57 0.17 -1.69 18.70
C LYS A 57 -1.10 -1.94 19.50
N ALA A 58 -2.25 -1.51 18.97
CA ALA A 58 -3.55 -1.74 19.62
C ALA A 58 -3.87 -3.24 19.81
N ALA A 59 -3.53 -4.08 18.83
CA ALA A 59 -3.71 -5.52 18.92
C ALA A 59 -2.84 -6.14 20.03
N LEU A 60 -1.58 -5.72 20.15
CA LEU A 60 -0.67 -6.17 21.22
C LEU A 60 -1.17 -5.75 22.60
N GLU A 61 -1.62 -4.51 22.76
CA GLU A 61 -2.19 -4.03 24.02
C GLU A 61 -3.45 -4.80 24.42
N LYS A 62 -4.31 -5.12 23.45
CA LYS A 62 -5.51 -5.93 23.69
C LYS A 62 -5.15 -7.34 24.14
N ALA A 63 -4.18 -7.99 23.48
CA ALA A 63 -3.72 -9.32 23.87
C ALA A 63 -3.16 -9.33 25.29
N ALA A 64 -2.29 -8.37 25.65
CA ALA A 64 -1.72 -8.25 26.99
C ALA A 64 -2.73 -7.94 28.11
N ARG A 65 -3.95 -7.52 27.76
CA ARG A 65 -5.07 -7.36 28.71
C ARG A 65 -5.93 -8.62 28.81
N ALA A 66 -6.05 -9.40 27.74
CA ALA A 66 -6.80 -10.66 27.75
C ALA A 66 -6.07 -11.77 28.53
N ASP A 67 -4.75 -11.69 28.61
CA ASP A 67 -3.90 -12.62 29.36
C ASP A 67 -3.77 -12.28 30.87
N ARG A 68 -4.46 -11.23 31.34
CA ARG A 68 -4.51 -10.80 32.76
C ARG A 68 -5.85 -11.17 33.39
#